data_AF-A0A1A8E628-F1
#
_entry.id   AF-A0A1A8E628-F1
#
_cell.length_a   1.000
_cell.length_b   1.000
_cell.length_c   1.000
_cell.angle_alpha   90.00
_cell.angle_beta   90.00
_cell.angle_gamma   90.00
#
_symmetry.space_group_name_H-M   'P 1'
#
loop_
_entity.id
_entity.type
_entity.pdbx_description
1 polymer ?
#
loop_
_entity_poly.entity_id
_entity_poly.type
_entity_poly.pdbx_seq_one_letter_code
_entity_poly.pdbx_strand_id
1 'polypeptide(L)'
;MHQFSQRFLYQPSGAPVENDPLGPLPPGWEKRQDNGRVYFVNHNTRTTQWDDPRTQGMIKEHPLPPGWEMKYTAEGVRYFVDHNSRTTTFNDPRPGFESGSRQGGSPGAYDRSFRWKYHQFRFLCHSNALPSHVKISVSRQTLFEDSFQQIMNVKPYDLRRRLYIIMRGEEGLDYGGIAREWFFLLSHEVLNPMYCLFEYAGKNNYCLQINPASSINPDHLTYFRFIGRFIAMALYHGKFIDTGFTLPFYKRMLDKKPTLKDLESIDPEFYNSIMWVKENNLEECGVELYFAQDMEILGKVSTHQLKDDGENELVTEENKEEYISLLTDWRFTRGVEEQTKAFLDGFNEVVPLEWLRYFDEKELELMLCGMQEIDLSDWQKNTIYRHYTKNSKQIHWFWQVVKEMDNEKRIRLLQFVTGTCRLPVGGFAELIGSNGPQKFCIDKVGKETWLPRSHTCFNRLDLPPYRSLEQLREKLLFAIEETEGFGQE
;
A
#
# COMPACT_ATOMS: atom_id res chain seq x y z
N MET A 1 -8.97 -13.91 12.86
CA MET A 1 -10.11 -12.97 13.00
C MET A 1 -9.90 -11.86 14.04
N HIS A 2 -9.46 -12.12 15.29
CA HIS A 2 -9.39 -11.05 16.30
C HIS A 2 -8.43 -9.90 15.92
N GLN A 3 -7.19 -10.18 15.51
CA GLN A 3 -6.27 -9.14 15.00
C GLN A 3 -6.78 -8.45 13.73
N PHE A 4 -7.41 -9.19 12.82
CA PHE A 4 -8.02 -8.62 11.61
C PHE A 4 -9.11 -7.60 11.95
N SER A 5 -9.90 -7.85 13.00
CA SER A 5 -10.94 -6.93 13.46
C SER A 5 -10.40 -5.63 14.09
N GLN A 6 -9.13 -5.63 14.49
CA GLN A 6 -8.43 -4.47 15.04
C GLN A 6 -7.72 -3.63 13.98
N ARG A 7 -7.70 -4.07 12.71
CA ARG A 7 -7.09 -3.29 11.64
C ARG A 7 -7.88 -2.02 11.36
N PHE A 8 -7.17 -0.95 11.03
CA PHE A 8 -7.75 0.37 10.76
C PHE A 8 -6.96 1.08 9.66
N LEU A 9 -7.46 2.20 9.17
CA LEU A 9 -6.65 3.16 8.39
C LEU A 9 -6.79 4.51 9.09
N TYR A 10 -7.91 5.16 8.82
CA TYR A 10 -8.39 6.28 9.58
C TYR A 10 -9.85 6.00 9.88
N GLN A 11 -10.23 6.02 11.16
CA GLN A 11 -11.63 5.82 11.54
C GLN A 11 -12.51 6.83 10.79
N PRO A 12 -13.69 6.44 10.28
CA PRO A 12 -14.78 7.39 10.24
C PRO A 12 -15.09 7.70 11.70
N SER A 13 -14.76 8.91 12.15
CA SER A 13 -14.83 9.35 13.55
C SER A 13 -16.08 8.79 14.26
N GLY A 14 -15.87 7.84 15.17
CA GLY A 14 -16.92 7.18 15.95
C GLY A 14 -17.40 8.03 17.12
N ALA A 15 -17.85 9.26 16.83
CA ALA A 15 -18.66 10.07 17.73
C ALA A 15 -20.07 10.21 17.10
N PRO A 16 -21.14 10.31 17.90
CA PRO A 16 -22.46 10.61 17.36
C PRO A 16 -22.32 11.86 16.50
N VAL A 17 -22.79 11.75 15.27
CA VAL A 17 -22.68 12.74 14.23
C VAL A 17 -23.45 14.00 14.65
N GLU A 18 -22.81 14.88 15.41
CA GLU A 18 -22.81 16.29 15.05
C GLU A 18 -21.63 16.47 14.10
N ASN A 19 -21.83 16.10 12.83
CA ASN A 19 -20.98 16.52 11.73
C ASN A 19 -21.09 18.03 11.64
N ASP A 20 -20.27 18.72 12.41
CA ASP A 20 -20.07 20.13 12.21
C ASP A 20 -18.75 20.33 11.46
N PRO A 21 -18.81 20.64 10.15
CA PRO A 21 -17.63 20.81 9.32
C PRO A 21 -16.72 21.98 9.79
N LEU A 22 -17.13 22.75 10.81
CA LEU A 22 -16.42 23.90 11.33
C LEU A 22 -15.60 23.65 12.61
N GLY A 23 -15.49 22.40 13.09
CA GLY A 23 -14.74 22.09 14.32
C GLY A 23 -15.49 22.48 15.61
N PRO A 24 -14.87 22.47 16.81
CA PRO A 24 -15.56 22.78 18.06
C PRO A 24 -15.98 24.26 18.17
N LEU A 25 -17.06 24.55 18.90
CA LEU A 25 -17.52 25.92 19.18
C LEU A 25 -16.49 26.70 20.04
N PRO A 26 -16.39 28.04 19.88
CA PRO A 26 -15.51 28.85 20.72
C PRO A 26 -15.87 28.75 22.23
N PRO A 27 -14.90 28.94 23.14
CA PRO A 27 -15.15 28.86 24.58
C PRO A 27 -16.27 29.79 25.06
N GLY A 28 -17.22 29.25 25.83
CA GLY A 28 -18.39 29.97 26.33
C GLY A 28 -19.60 29.97 25.39
N TRP A 29 -19.55 29.26 24.27
CA TRP A 29 -20.68 29.07 23.36
C TRP A 29 -21.29 27.67 23.48
N GLU A 30 -22.62 27.61 23.42
CA GLU A 30 -23.40 26.36 23.50
C GLU A 30 -24.39 26.29 22.34
N LYS A 31 -24.46 25.14 21.66
CA LYS A 31 -25.46 24.85 20.64
C LYS A 31 -26.73 24.31 21.31
N ARG A 32 -27.89 24.87 20.97
CA ARG A 32 -29.20 24.40 21.42
C ARG A 32 -30.15 24.25 20.26
N GLN A 33 -31.24 23.52 20.47
CA GLN A 33 -32.26 23.26 19.46
C GLN A 33 -33.63 23.53 20.06
N ASP A 34 -34.44 24.33 19.36
CA ASP A 34 -35.84 24.57 19.67
C ASP A 34 -36.69 24.30 18.42
N ASN A 35 -37.74 23.50 18.56
CA ASN A 35 -38.66 23.12 17.48
C ASN A 35 -37.99 22.71 16.16
N GLY A 36 -36.89 21.95 16.23
CA GLY A 36 -36.17 21.49 15.04
C GLY A 36 -35.14 22.49 14.48
N ARG A 37 -35.09 23.72 14.98
CA ARG A 37 -34.16 24.77 14.54
C ARG A 37 -33.05 24.97 15.56
N VAL A 38 -31.81 25.00 15.07
CA VAL A 38 -30.61 25.20 15.88
C VAL A 38 -30.39 26.68 16.16
N TYR A 39 -29.98 27.01 17.38
CA TYR A 39 -29.51 28.34 17.79
C TYR A 39 -28.32 28.22 18.74
N PHE A 40 -27.55 29.29 18.90
CA PHE A 40 -26.32 29.34 19.66
C PHE A 40 -26.43 30.33 20.81
N VAL A 41 -26.00 29.92 21.99
CA VAL A 41 -26.03 30.70 23.23
C VAL A 41 -24.60 31.07 23.60
N ASN A 42 -24.33 32.37 23.79
CA ASN A 42 -23.07 32.86 24.33
C ASN A 42 -23.24 33.12 25.83
N HIS A 43 -22.60 32.31 26.67
CA HIS A 43 -22.63 32.43 28.12
C HIS A 43 -21.82 33.61 28.66
N ASN A 44 -20.85 34.10 27.90
CA ASN A 44 -20.02 35.25 28.29
C ASN A 44 -20.77 36.58 28.12
N THR A 45 -21.58 36.71 27.06
CA THR A 45 -22.38 37.93 26.78
C THR A 45 -23.85 37.78 27.14
N ARG A 46 -24.29 36.56 27.53
CA ARG A 46 -25.69 36.19 27.81
C ARG A 46 -26.64 36.51 26.65
N THR A 47 -26.18 36.32 25.42
CA THR A 47 -26.96 36.53 24.21
C THR A 47 -27.22 35.23 23.47
N THR A 48 -28.27 35.20 22.66
CA THR A 48 -28.58 34.07 21.77
C THR A 48 -28.59 34.55 20.32
N GLN A 49 -28.21 33.69 19.39
CA GLN A 49 -28.23 33.98 17.97
C GLN A 49 -28.52 32.73 17.15
N TRP A 50 -29.08 32.92 15.96
CA TRP A 50 -29.39 31.83 15.04
C TRP A 50 -28.19 31.45 14.17
N ASP A 51 -27.30 32.42 13.92
CA ASP A 51 -26.11 32.23 13.12
C ASP A 51 -24.97 31.63 13.94
N ASP A 52 -24.23 30.73 13.34
CA ASP A 52 -23.13 30.05 14.01
C ASP A 52 -21.99 31.02 14.31
N PRO A 53 -21.51 31.15 15.56
CA PRO A 53 -20.40 32.05 15.89
C PRO A 53 -19.10 31.70 15.17
N ARG A 54 -18.94 30.48 14.66
CA ARG A 54 -17.81 30.09 13.79
C ARG A 54 -17.91 30.67 12.38
N THR A 55 -19.12 31.06 11.95
CA THR A 55 -19.38 31.62 10.61
C THR A 55 -19.43 33.15 10.60
N GLN A 56 -19.54 33.80 11.76
CA GLN A 56 -19.56 35.25 11.86
C GLN A 56 -18.14 35.82 11.75
N GLY A 57 -17.84 36.41 10.60
CA GLY A 57 -16.52 36.95 10.25
C GLY A 57 -15.78 36.14 9.17
N MET A 58 -16.31 34.98 8.78
CA MET A 58 -15.84 34.23 7.63
C MET A 58 -16.47 34.82 6.36
N ILE A 59 -15.69 35.65 5.67
CA ILE A 59 -15.88 35.92 4.25
C ILE A 59 -16.01 34.56 3.54
N LYS A 60 -17.06 34.37 2.74
CA LYS A 60 -17.33 33.16 1.95
C LYS A 60 -16.05 32.71 1.22
N GLU A 61 -15.33 31.75 1.78
CA GLU A 61 -14.20 31.16 1.11
C GLU A 61 -14.71 30.11 0.12
N HIS A 62 -14.44 30.33 -1.17
CA HIS A 62 -14.69 29.34 -2.21
C HIS A 62 -13.92 28.03 -1.91
N PRO A 63 -14.40 26.86 -2.35
CA PRO A 63 -13.62 25.62 -2.25
C PRO A 63 -12.28 25.78 -2.98
N LEU A 64 -11.22 25.16 -2.44
CA LEU A 64 -9.93 25.14 -3.11
C LEU A 64 -10.07 24.48 -4.50
N PRO A 65 -9.31 24.92 -5.51
CA PRO A 65 -9.32 24.28 -6.82
C PRO A 65 -8.92 22.78 -6.71
N PRO A 66 -9.37 21.93 -7.64
CA PRO A 66 -8.98 20.52 -7.66
C PRO A 66 -7.46 20.33 -7.61
N GLY A 67 -7.00 19.45 -6.73
CA GLY A 67 -5.57 19.19 -6.54
C GLY A 67 -4.87 20.16 -5.59
N TRP A 68 -5.57 21.08 -4.92
CA TRP A 68 -4.99 21.96 -3.90
C TRP A 68 -5.37 21.51 -2.47
N GLU A 69 -4.40 21.51 -1.56
CA GLU A 69 -4.57 21.24 -0.13
C GLU A 69 -4.07 22.43 0.71
N MET A 70 -4.71 22.72 1.84
CA MET A 70 -4.24 23.71 2.82
C MET A 70 -3.63 23.00 4.03
N LYS A 71 -2.42 23.40 4.42
CA LYS A 71 -1.68 22.90 5.58
C LYS A 71 -1.19 24.06 6.47
N TYR A 72 -0.63 23.71 7.62
CA TYR A 72 0.00 24.64 8.56
C TYR A 72 1.44 24.24 8.84
N THR A 73 2.34 25.22 8.96
CA THR A 73 3.72 24.98 9.42
C THR A 73 3.72 24.63 10.93
N ALA A 74 4.86 24.20 11.47
CA ALA A 74 5.01 23.93 12.90
C ALA A 74 4.72 25.17 13.78
N GLU A 75 4.91 26.36 13.20
CA GLU A 75 4.63 27.67 13.79
C GLU A 75 3.16 28.11 13.58
N GLY A 76 2.31 27.26 12.99
CA GLY A 76 0.89 27.54 12.76
C GLY A 76 0.59 28.45 11.56
N VAL A 77 1.55 28.64 10.64
CA VAL A 77 1.36 29.48 9.44
C VAL A 77 0.69 28.68 8.34
N ARG A 78 -0.43 29.18 7.79
CA ARG A 78 -1.13 28.53 6.68
C ARG A 78 -0.28 28.55 5.40
N TYR A 79 -0.21 27.42 4.70
CA TYR A 79 0.35 27.32 3.35
C TYR A 79 -0.50 26.36 2.50
N PHE A 80 -0.32 26.41 1.19
CA PHE A 80 -1.08 25.67 0.20
C PHE A 80 -0.15 24.75 -0.58
N VAL A 81 -0.64 23.55 -0.86
CA VAL A 81 0.06 22.49 -1.57
C VAL A 81 -0.67 22.27 -2.89
N ASP A 82 0.00 22.53 -4.01
CA ASP A 82 -0.53 22.23 -5.34
C ASP A 82 -0.05 20.85 -5.79
N HIS A 83 -0.95 19.86 -5.75
CA HIS A 83 -0.65 18.51 -6.17
C HIS A 83 -0.52 18.32 -7.67
N ASN A 84 -0.95 19.31 -8.47
CA ASN A 84 -0.81 19.29 -9.92
C ASN A 84 0.62 19.67 -10.34
N SER A 85 1.16 20.77 -9.79
CA SER A 85 2.53 21.22 -10.09
C SER A 85 3.60 20.66 -9.13
N ARG A 86 3.20 19.94 -8.08
CA ARG A 86 4.09 19.42 -7.02
C ARG A 86 4.85 20.52 -6.29
N THR A 87 4.18 21.65 -6.05
CA THR A 87 4.77 22.81 -5.36
C THR A 87 3.99 23.17 -4.11
N THR A 88 4.65 23.90 -3.21
CA THR A 88 4.00 24.51 -2.05
C THR A 88 4.18 26.01 -2.11
N THR A 89 3.19 26.74 -1.62
CA THR A 89 3.14 28.20 -1.69
C THR A 89 2.37 28.75 -0.51
N PHE A 90 2.73 29.93 -0.04
CA PHE A 90 1.90 30.67 0.93
C PHE A 90 0.72 31.40 0.26
N ASN A 91 0.72 31.45 -1.07
CA ASN A 91 -0.32 32.13 -1.83
C ASN A 91 -1.55 31.24 -1.97
N ASP A 92 -2.70 31.82 -1.66
CA ASP A 92 -3.98 31.14 -1.75
C ASP A 92 -4.39 31.00 -3.23
N PRO A 93 -4.71 29.80 -3.72
CA PRO A 93 -5.08 29.59 -5.11
C PRO A 93 -6.50 30.06 -5.46
N ARG A 94 -7.27 30.55 -4.49
CA ARG A 94 -8.67 30.95 -4.71
C ARG A 94 -8.76 32.36 -5.31
N PRO A 95 -9.67 32.60 -6.29
CA PRO A 95 -9.85 33.92 -6.88
C PRO A 95 -10.26 34.94 -5.82
N GLY A 96 -9.51 36.06 -5.72
CA GLY A 96 -9.82 37.18 -4.81
C GLY A 96 -8.97 37.26 -3.54
N PHE A 97 -8.06 36.30 -3.30
CA PHE A 97 -7.04 36.40 -2.26
C PHE A 97 -5.76 36.97 -2.85
N GLU A 98 -5.55 38.29 -2.73
CA GLU A 98 -4.29 38.90 -3.14
C GLU A 98 -3.12 38.49 -2.22
N SER A 99 -1.97 38.26 -2.85
CA SER A 99 -0.71 37.81 -2.25
C SER A 99 -0.18 38.79 -1.21
N GLY A 100 -0.68 38.71 0.03
CA GLY A 100 -0.09 39.37 1.17
C GLY A 100 1.25 38.72 1.49
N SER A 101 2.35 39.43 1.24
CA SER A 101 3.72 39.03 1.58
C SER A 101 3.88 38.86 3.10
N ARG A 102 3.47 37.71 3.66
CA ARG A 102 3.87 37.31 5.00
C ARG A 102 5.24 36.65 4.90
N GLN A 103 6.25 37.33 5.44
CA GLN A 103 7.57 36.75 5.70
C GLN A 103 7.43 35.70 6.82
N GLY A 104 7.04 34.49 6.44
CA GLY A 104 7.32 33.25 7.19
C GLY A 104 8.39 32.47 6.42
N GLY A 105 9.13 31.58 7.09
CA GLY A 105 10.17 30.74 6.46
C GLY A 105 9.64 29.93 5.27
N SER A 106 10.51 29.20 4.56
CA SER A 106 10.12 28.44 3.36
C SER A 106 8.84 27.62 3.58
N PRO A 107 7.88 27.60 2.63
CA PRO A 107 6.73 26.71 2.73
C PRO A 107 7.26 25.29 2.91
N GLY A 108 6.62 24.50 3.78
CA GLY A 108 7.02 23.13 4.03
C GLY A 108 7.18 22.36 2.71
N ALA A 109 8.11 21.40 2.67
CA ALA A 109 8.30 20.56 1.50
C ALA A 109 6.97 19.91 1.08
N TYR A 110 6.77 19.78 -0.23
CA TYR A 110 5.60 19.15 -0.81
C TYR A 110 5.42 17.72 -0.25
N ASP A 111 4.36 17.51 0.53
CA ASP A 111 4.10 16.23 1.20
C ASP A 111 2.70 15.72 0.82
N ARG A 112 2.65 14.71 -0.06
CA ARG A 112 1.44 13.94 -0.36
C ARG A 112 1.22 12.91 0.75
N SER A 113 0.70 13.35 1.89
CA SER A 113 0.42 12.43 2.99
C SER A 113 -0.53 11.31 2.52
N PHE A 114 -0.28 10.08 2.97
CA PHE A 114 -1.15 8.94 2.67
C PHE A 114 -2.61 9.23 3.05
N ARG A 115 -2.81 9.94 4.16
CA ARG A 115 -4.11 10.42 4.63
C ARG A 115 -4.88 11.23 3.59
N TRP A 116 -4.24 12.19 2.93
CA TRP A 116 -4.90 12.99 1.90
C TRP A 116 -5.31 12.13 0.70
N LYS A 117 -4.40 11.28 0.21
CA LYS A 117 -4.66 10.35 -0.91
C LYS A 117 -5.84 9.44 -0.59
N TYR A 118 -5.87 8.89 0.63
CA TYR A 118 -6.98 8.08 1.14
C TYR A 118 -8.30 8.85 1.10
N HIS A 119 -8.37 10.05 1.67
CA HIS A 119 -9.61 10.83 1.69
C HIS A 119 -10.09 11.19 0.28
N GLN A 120 -9.18 11.52 -0.63
CA GLN A 120 -9.52 11.78 -2.03
C GLN A 120 -10.09 10.52 -2.71
N PHE A 121 -9.47 9.35 -2.52
CA PHE A 121 -9.98 8.09 -3.03
C PHE A 121 -11.36 7.74 -2.44
N ARG A 122 -11.56 7.93 -1.13
CA ARG A 122 -12.86 7.74 -0.49
C ARG A 122 -13.89 8.69 -1.09
N PHE A 123 -13.57 9.97 -1.31
CA PHE A 123 -14.47 10.92 -1.94
C PHE A 123 -14.90 10.47 -3.34
N LEU A 124 -13.97 9.97 -4.16
CA LEU A 124 -14.27 9.40 -5.48
C LEU A 124 -15.24 8.21 -5.38
N CYS A 125 -15.01 7.29 -4.43
CA CYS A 125 -15.91 6.16 -4.21
C CYS A 125 -17.32 6.62 -3.76
N HIS A 126 -17.43 7.57 -2.83
CA HIS A 126 -18.74 8.06 -2.39
C HIS A 126 -19.48 8.81 -3.49
N SER A 127 -18.78 9.62 -4.29
CA SER A 127 -19.38 10.39 -5.39
C SER A 127 -19.90 9.52 -6.53
N ASN A 128 -19.36 8.31 -6.68
CA ASN A 128 -19.76 7.34 -7.69
C ASN A 128 -20.65 6.22 -7.13
N ALA A 129 -21.07 6.32 -5.85
CA ALA A 129 -21.91 5.32 -5.23
C ALA A 129 -23.31 5.33 -5.84
N LEU A 130 -23.78 4.16 -6.24
CA LEU A 130 -25.13 4.00 -6.74
C LEU A 130 -26.11 3.81 -5.57
N PRO A 131 -27.35 4.32 -5.69
CA PRO A 131 -28.38 4.14 -4.65
C PRO A 131 -28.76 2.66 -4.51
N SER A 132 -29.57 2.32 -3.50
CA SER A 132 -29.97 0.93 -3.23
C SER A 132 -28.80 0.03 -2.80
N HIS A 133 -29.00 -1.29 -2.87
CA HIS A 133 -28.10 -2.31 -2.36
C HIS A 133 -28.03 -3.54 -3.28
N VAL A 134 -26.92 -4.27 -3.18
CA VAL A 134 -26.76 -5.62 -3.76
C VAL A 134 -26.74 -6.64 -2.64
N LYS A 135 -27.55 -7.69 -2.76
CA LYS A 135 -27.57 -8.81 -1.83
C LYS A 135 -26.71 -9.94 -2.39
N ILE A 136 -25.78 -10.45 -1.59
CA ILE A 136 -24.97 -11.62 -1.93
C ILE A 136 -25.23 -12.67 -0.86
N SER A 137 -25.85 -13.80 -1.24
CA SER A 137 -26.25 -14.87 -0.33
C SER A 137 -25.34 -16.08 -0.45
N VAL A 138 -24.54 -16.34 0.56
CA VAL A 138 -23.47 -17.35 0.55
C VAL A 138 -23.64 -18.34 1.70
N SER A 139 -23.16 -19.57 1.53
CA SER A 139 -22.99 -20.51 2.63
C SER A 139 -21.52 -20.59 3.04
N ARG A 140 -21.24 -20.86 4.32
CA ARG A 140 -19.85 -21.01 4.79
C ARG A 140 -19.10 -22.17 4.11
N GLN A 141 -19.80 -23.23 3.76
CA GLN A 141 -19.21 -24.44 3.15
C GLN A 141 -18.89 -24.26 1.66
N THR A 142 -19.58 -23.34 0.99
CA THR A 142 -19.47 -23.10 -0.46
C THR A 142 -19.17 -21.64 -0.75
N LEU A 143 -18.45 -20.98 0.17
CA LEU A 143 -18.25 -19.53 0.20
C LEU A 143 -17.70 -19.00 -1.12
N PHE A 144 -16.67 -19.66 -1.66
CA PHE A 144 -16.02 -19.27 -2.90
C PHE A 144 -16.97 -19.36 -4.09
N GLU A 145 -17.57 -20.53 -4.32
CA GLU A 145 -18.45 -20.80 -5.47
C GLU A 145 -19.71 -19.92 -5.44
N ASP A 146 -20.36 -19.79 -4.27
CA ASP A 146 -21.54 -18.93 -4.12
C ASP A 146 -21.20 -17.45 -4.40
N SER A 147 -20.02 -17.00 -3.95
CA SER A 147 -19.54 -15.63 -4.19
C SER A 147 -19.18 -15.40 -5.65
N PHE A 148 -18.48 -16.36 -6.26
CA PHE A 148 -18.09 -16.35 -7.66
C PHE A 148 -19.30 -16.20 -8.57
N GLN A 149 -20.28 -17.10 -8.44
CA GLN A 149 -21.47 -17.08 -9.29
C GLN A 149 -22.25 -15.76 -9.17
N GLN A 150 -22.43 -15.25 -7.94
CA GLN A 150 -23.20 -14.03 -7.74
C GLN A 150 -22.47 -12.78 -8.24
N ILE A 151 -21.17 -12.63 -7.94
CA ILE A 151 -20.40 -11.46 -8.35
C ILE A 151 -20.21 -11.42 -9.87
N MET A 152 -20.06 -12.57 -10.51
CA MET A 152 -19.91 -12.63 -11.97
C MET A 152 -21.22 -12.35 -12.71
N ASN A 153 -22.37 -12.74 -12.14
CA ASN A 153 -23.70 -12.47 -12.70
C ASN A 153 -24.21 -11.04 -12.46
N VAL A 154 -23.63 -10.30 -11.52
CA VAL A 154 -23.96 -8.89 -11.26
C VAL A 154 -23.20 -8.00 -12.24
N LYS A 155 -23.87 -6.99 -12.78
CA LYS A 155 -23.22 -5.99 -13.63
C LYS A 155 -22.17 -5.24 -12.82
N PRO A 156 -20.96 -4.97 -13.34
CA PRO A 156 -19.86 -4.47 -12.52
C PRO A 156 -20.15 -3.18 -11.75
N TYR A 157 -20.87 -2.23 -12.37
CA TYR A 157 -21.23 -0.98 -11.73
C TYR A 157 -22.21 -1.18 -10.55
N ASP A 158 -23.05 -2.22 -10.57
CA ASP A 158 -23.98 -2.52 -9.48
C ASP A 158 -23.22 -2.98 -8.22
N LEU A 159 -22.00 -3.52 -8.35
CA LEU A 159 -21.13 -3.85 -7.22
C LEU A 159 -20.66 -2.61 -6.43
N ARG A 160 -20.89 -1.39 -6.94
CA ARG A 160 -20.66 -0.11 -6.24
C ARG A 160 -21.82 0.29 -5.33
N ARG A 161 -22.96 -0.40 -5.38
CA ARG A 161 -24.07 -0.19 -4.44
C ARG A 161 -23.69 -0.73 -3.06
N ARG A 162 -24.44 -0.34 -2.03
CA ARG A 162 -24.24 -0.87 -0.68
C ARG A 162 -24.34 -2.40 -0.68
N LEU A 163 -23.33 -3.08 -0.14
CA LEU A 163 -23.32 -4.54 -0.04
C LEU A 163 -24.12 -5.02 1.17
N TYR A 164 -24.93 -6.05 0.97
CA TYR A 164 -25.61 -6.81 2.01
C TYR A 164 -25.20 -8.27 1.87
N ILE A 165 -24.33 -8.73 2.76
CA ILE A 165 -23.91 -10.13 2.76
C ILE A 165 -24.85 -10.93 3.66
N ILE A 166 -25.41 -12.01 3.11
CA ILE A 166 -26.34 -12.90 3.80
C ILE A 166 -25.70 -14.28 3.93
N MET A 167 -25.28 -14.64 5.14
CA MET A 167 -24.83 -16.00 5.45
C MET A 167 -26.06 -16.91 5.60
N ARG A 168 -26.24 -17.88 4.69
CA ARG A 168 -27.40 -18.78 4.70
C ARG A 168 -27.40 -19.60 5.99
N GLY A 169 -28.55 -19.66 6.66
CA GLY A 169 -28.72 -20.39 7.91
C GLY A 169 -28.27 -19.64 9.17
N GLU A 170 -27.82 -18.39 9.04
CA GLU A 170 -27.44 -17.53 10.17
C GLU A 170 -28.38 -16.33 10.28
N GLU A 171 -28.92 -16.10 11.47
CA GLU A 171 -29.64 -14.85 11.77
C GLU A 171 -28.63 -13.74 12.06
N GLY A 172 -28.41 -12.88 11.07
CA GLY A 172 -27.52 -11.74 11.21
C GLY A 172 -28.00 -10.55 10.40
N LEU A 173 -28.26 -9.42 11.09
CA LEU A 173 -28.46 -8.13 10.44
C LEU A 173 -27.08 -7.55 10.08
N ASP A 174 -26.78 -7.40 8.79
CA ASP A 174 -25.48 -6.91 8.32
C ASP A 174 -25.31 -5.40 8.59
N TYR A 175 -24.88 -5.07 9.80
CA TYR A 175 -24.36 -3.74 10.17
C TYR A 175 -22.88 -3.56 9.77
N GLY A 176 -22.36 -4.39 8.86
CA GLY A 176 -20.97 -4.35 8.38
C GLY A 176 -20.02 -5.32 9.08
N GLY A 177 -20.49 -6.11 10.05
CA GLY A 177 -19.74 -7.20 10.66
C GLY A 177 -19.61 -8.41 9.72
N ILE A 178 -20.74 -8.85 9.16
CA ILE A 178 -20.82 -10.00 8.26
C ILE A 178 -20.06 -9.71 6.96
N ALA A 179 -20.20 -8.50 6.40
CA ALA A 179 -19.41 -8.10 5.24
C ALA A 179 -17.89 -8.16 5.50
N ARG A 180 -17.42 -7.68 6.67
CA ARG A 180 -15.98 -7.75 7.02
C ARG A 180 -15.49 -9.19 7.12
N GLU A 181 -16.28 -10.06 7.73
CA GLU A 181 -15.97 -11.48 7.83
C GLU A 181 -15.93 -12.15 6.45
N TRP A 182 -16.89 -11.83 5.58
CA TRP A 182 -16.94 -12.35 4.22
C TRP A 182 -15.69 -11.97 3.40
N PHE A 183 -15.26 -10.72 3.43
CA PHE A 183 -14.01 -10.30 2.77
C PHE A 183 -12.79 -11.04 3.33
N PHE A 184 -12.72 -11.24 4.65
CA PHE A 184 -11.65 -11.98 5.30
C PHE A 184 -11.61 -13.46 4.87
N LEU A 185 -12.75 -14.14 4.93
CA LEU A 185 -12.83 -15.57 4.60
C LEU A 185 -12.60 -15.80 3.10
N LEU A 186 -13.25 -15.00 2.25
CA LEU A 186 -13.11 -15.14 0.80
C LEU A 186 -11.68 -14.83 0.34
N SER A 187 -10.97 -13.90 1.00
CA SER A 187 -9.58 -13.65 0.67
C SER A 187 -8.71 -14.90 0.90
N HIS A 188 -8.98 -15.70 1.93
CA HIS A 188 -8.27 -16.96 2.12
C HIS A 188 -8.69 -18.04 1.11
N GLU A 189 -9.99 -18.14 0.81
CA GLU A 189 -10.51 -19.13 -0.14
C GLU A 189 -9.94 -18.97 -1.56
N VAL A 190 -9.64 -17.74 -2.01
CA VAL A 190 -9.01 -17.54 -3.34
C VAL A 190 -7.60 -18.15 -3.45
N LEU A 191 -6.97 -18.49 -2.33
CA LEU A 191 -5.65 -19.13 -2.27
C LEU A 191 -5.71 -20.66 -2.24
N ASN A 192 -6.90 -21.25 -2.32
CA ASN A 192 -7.05 -22.70 -2.29
C ASN A 192 -6.28 -23.35 -3.47
N PRO A 193 -5.29 -24.23 -3.19
CA PRO A 193 -4.48 -24.85 -4.23
C PRO A 193 -5.29 -25.64 -5.28
N MET A 194 -6.50 -26.08 -4.92
CA MET A 194 -7.39 -26.82 -5.82
C MET A 194 -7.84 -26.01 -7.05
N TYR A 195 -7.84 -24.67 -6.96
CA TYR A 195 -8.17 -23.82 -8.11
C TYR A 195 -6.95 -23.58 -9.03
N CYS A 196 -5.75 -23.94 -8.57
CA CYS A 196 -4.47 -23.79 -9.28
C CYS A 196 -4.14 -22.35 -9.73
N LEU A 197 -4.72 -21.33 -9.10
CA LEU A 197 -4.56 -19.93 -9.51
C LEU A 197 -3.25 -19.31 -9.05
N PHE A 198 -2.80 -19.64 -7.83
CA PHE A 198 -1.62 -19.06 -7.22
C PHE A 198 -0.65 -20.13 -6.76
N GLU A 199 0.61 -19.73 -6.63
CA GLU A 199 1.68 -20.51 -6.04
C GLU A 199 2.52 -19.62 -5.12
N TYR A 200 3.42 -20.25 -4.36
CA TYR A 200 4.36 -19.56 -3.49
C TYR A 200 5.78 -19.75 -4.00
N ALA A 201 6.51 -18.66 -4.19
CA ALA A 201 7.89 -18.71 -4.64
C ALA A 201 8.86 -19.18 -3.53
N GLY A 202 8.55 -18.89 -2.26
CA GLY A 202 9.35 -19.29 -1.11
C GLY A 202 8.74 -20.43 -0.29
N LYS A 203 9.47 -20.87 0.75
CA LYS A 203 8.96 -21.88 1.70
C LYS A 203 7.83 -21.30 2.56
N ASN A 204 6.92 -22.17 3.02
CA ASN A 204 5.90 -21.85 4.04
C ASN A 204 5.03 -20.62 3.71
N ASN A 205 4.40 -20.61 2.52
CA ASN A 205 3.48 -19.54 2.06
C ASN A 205 4.14 -18.15 1.89
N TYR A 206 5.47 -18.11 1.70
CA TYR A 206 6.20 -16.88 1.44
C TYR A 206 6.13 -16.50 -0.04
N CYS A 207 5.88 -15.22 -0.33
CA CYS A 207 5.78 -14.64 -1.67
C CYS A 207 4.71 -15.32 -2.57
N LEU A 208 3.47 -14.87 -2.41
CA LEU A 208 2.35 -15.28 -3.28
C LEU A 208 2.53 -14.70 -4.70
N GLN A 209 2.46 -15.56 -5.71
CA GLN A 209 2.47 -15.14 -7.12
C GLN A 209 1.40 -15.90 -7.92
N ILE A 210 1.00 -15.33 -9.07
CA ILE A 210 0.14 -16.03 -10.03
C ILE A 210 0.88 -17.28 -10.50
N ASN A 211 0.19 -18.42 -10.51
CA ASN A 211 0.74 -19.66 -11.04
C ASN A 211 0.75 -19.61 -12.58
N PRO A 212 1.93 -19.68 -13.24
CA PRO A 212 2.01 -19.74 -14.70
C PRO A 212 1.28 -20.96 -15.29
N ALA A 213 1.20 -22.06 -14.53
CA ALA A 213 0.47 -23.26 -14.90
C ALA A 213 -1.05 -23.20 -14.58
N SER A 214 -1.59 -22.02 -14.24
CA SER A 214 -3.02 -21.86 -13.94
C SER A 214 -3.93 -22.25 -15.11
N SER A 215 -3.43 -22.27 -16.34
CA SER A 215 -4.14 -22.76 -17.53
C SER A 215 -4.58 -24.22 -17.45
N ILE A 216 -4.06 -25.00 -16.49
CA ILE A 216 -4.60 -26.32 -16.13
C ILE A 216 -6.07 -26.26 -15.72
N ASN A 217 -6.50 -25.12 -15.17
CA ASN A 217 -7.89 -24.81 -14.92
C ASN A 217 -8.44 -24.03 -16.13
N PRO A 218 -9.38 -24.60 -16.90
CA PRO A 218 -9.90 -23.95 -18.11
C PRO A 218 -10.62 -22.63 -17.83
N ASP A 219 -11.11 -22.44 -16.60
CA ASP A 219 -11.84 -21.24 -16.17
C ASP A 219 -10.93 -20.23 -15.44
N HIS A 220 -9.60 -20.43 -15.42
CA HIS A 220 -8.68 -19.61 -14.64
C HIS A 220 -8.80 -18.10 -14.93
N LEU A 221 -8.97 -17.69 -16.19
CA LEU A 221 -9.13 -16.27 -16.54
C LEU A 221 -10.43 -15.70 -15.95
N THR A 222 -11.51 -16.48 -15.93
CA THR A 222 -12.79 -16.08 -15.32
C THR A 222 -12.62 -15.92 -13.81
N TYR A 223 -11.87 -16.81 -13.16
CA TYR A 223 -11.51 -16.69 -11.75
C TYR A 223 -10.63 -15.46 -11.48
N PHE A 224 -9.63 -15.15 -12.31
CA PHE A 224 -8.83 -13.94 -12.14
C PHE A 224 -9.66 -12.67 -12.30
N ARG A 225 -10.59 -12.64 -13.25
CA ARG A 225 -11.55 -11.52 -13.41
C ARG A 225 -12.45 -11.37 -12.18
N PHE A 226 -12.94 -12.47 -11.63
CA PHE A 226 -13.68 -12.47 -10.36
C PHE A 226 -12.84 -11.91 -9.20
N ILE A 227 -11.59 -12.38 -9.06
CA ILE A 227 -10.68 -11.90 -8.01
C ILE A 227 -10.43 -10.40 -8.20
N GLY A 228 -10.20 -9.94 -9.43
CA GLY A 228 -10.08 -8.51 -9.75
C GLY A 228 -11.28 -7.69 -9.23
N ARG A 229 -12.51 -8.14 -9.53
CA ARG A 229 -13.75 -7.51 -9.01
C ARG A 229 -13.81 -7.53 -7.49
N PHE A 230 -13.48 -8.66 -6.87
CA PHE A 230 -13.49 -8.83 -5.42
C PHE A 230 -12.51 -7.87 -4.72
N ILE A 231 -11.27 -7.75 -5.21
CA ILE A 231 -10.26 -6.83 -4.66
C ILE A 231 -10.69 -5.37 -4.86
N ALA A 232 -11.26 -5.03 -6.02
CA ALA A 232 -11.81 -3.70 -6.27
C ALA A 232 -13.00 -3.38 -5.33
N MET A 233 -13.88 -4.36 -5.06
CA MET A 233 -14.95 -4.21 -4.07
C MET A 233 -14.41 -3.95 -2.67
N ALA A 234 -13.32 -4.63 -2.26
CA ALA A 234 -12.69 -4.41 -0.96
C ALA A 234 -12.26 -2.94 -0.80
N LEU A 235 -11.54 -2.41 -1.80
CA LEU A 235 -11.12 -1.01 -1.84
C LEU A 235 -12.31 -0.04 -1.85
N TYR A 236 -13.28 -0.26 -2.73
CA TYR A 236 -14.43 0.62 -2.90
C TYR A 236 -15.26 0.73 -1.62
N HIS A 237 -15.52 -0.40 -0.95
CA HIS A 237 -16.33 -0.46 0.26
C HIS A 237 -15.53 -0.24 1.55
N GLY A 238 -14.22 0.01 1.45
CA GLY A 238 -13.34 0.23 2.59
C GLY A 238 -13.29 -0.97 3.52
N LYS A 239 -13.16 -2.17 2.94
CA LYS A 239 -13.01 -3.45 3.64
C LYS A 239 -11.60 -3.97 3.41
N PHE A 240 -11.02 -4.49 4.47
CA PHE A 240 -9.71 -5.11 4.39
C PHE A 240 -9.83 -6.55 3.87
N ILE A 241 -8.72 -7.06 3.37
CA ILE A 241 -8.51 -8.46 3.04
C ILE A 241 -7.23 -8.92 3.74
N ASP A 242 -7.05 -10.24 3.88
CA ASP A 242 -5.84 -10.78 4.49
C ASP A 242 -4.85 -11.40 3.49
N THR A 243 -5.28 -11.46 2.23
CA THR A 243 -4.46 -11.89 1.10
C THR A 243 -3.62 -10.71 0.63
N GLY A 244 -2.42 -10.61 1.19
CA GLY A 244 -1.45 -9.62 0.71
C GLY A 244 -0.73 -10.18 -0.50
N PHE A 245 -1.00 -9.59 -1.66
CA PHE A 245 -0.12 -9.69 -2.81
C PHE A 245 1.22 -9.02 -2.51
N THR A 246 2.23 -9.36 -3.29
CA THR A 246 3.56 -8.76 -3.15
C THR A 246 3.56 -7.32 -3.67
N LEU A 247 4.49 -6.48 -3.17
CA LEU A 247 4.65 -5.11 -3.67
C LEU A 247 4.84 -5.03 -5.20
N PRO A 248 5.58 -5.94 -5.86
CA PRO A 248 5.69 -5.93 -7.32
C PRO A 248 4.36 -6.17 -8.04
N PHE A 249 3.45 -6.96 -7.45
CA PHE A 249 2.09 -7.13 -8.00
C PHE A 249 1.31 -5.81 -7.93
N TYR A 250 1.40 -5.07 -6.82
CA TYR A 250 0.79 -3.74 -6.71
C TYR A 250 1.43 -2.72 -7.64
N LYS A 251 2.74 -2.81 -7.92
CA LYS A 251 3.38 -2.00 -8.97
C LYS A 251 2.74 -2.23 -10.33
N ARG A 252 2.46 -3.49 -10.70
CA ARG A 252 1.72 -3.81 -11.94
C ARG A 252 0.31 -3.22 -11.97
N MET A 253 -0.40 -3.22 -10.84
CA MET A 253 -1.72 -2.56 -10.74
C MET A 253 -1.65 -1.04 -10.93
N LEU A 254 -0.54 -0.42 -10.53
CA LEU A 254 -0.30 1.02 -10.64
C LEU A 254 0.38 1.43 -11.95
N ASP A 255 0.51 0.50 -12.90
CA ASP A 255 1.25 0.68 -14.16
C ASP A 255 2.71 1.14 -13.94
N LYS A 256 3.31 0.72 -12.82
CA LYS A 256 4.72 0.93 -12.50
C LYS A 256 5.54 -0.27 -12.95
N LYS A 257 6.71 0.01 -13.54
CA LYS A 257 7.69 -1.02 -13.91
C LYS A 257 8.35 -1.60 -12.63
N PRO A 258 8.26 -2.91 -12.38
CA PRO A 258 9.07 -3.55 -11.36
C PRO A 258 10.57 -3.40 -11.68
N THR A 259 11.39 -3.29 -10.65
CA THR A 259 12.83 -3.06 -10.73
C THR A 259 13.61 -4.33 -10.40
N LEU A 260 14.92 -4.35 -10.66
CA LEU A 260 15.78 -5.46 -10.25
C LEU A 260 15.70 -5.73 -8.74
N LYS A 261 15.53 -4.69 -7.90
CA LYS A 261 15.42 -4.88 -6.45
C LYS A 261 14.13 -5.61 -6.05
N ASP A 262 13.06 -5.46 -6.84
CA ASP A 262 11.82 -6.17 -6.63
C ASP A 262 11.99 -7.68 -6.84
N LEU A 263 12.93 -8.11 -7.69
CA LEU A 263 13.23 -9.52 -7.91
C LEU A 263 13.73 -10.22 -6.66
N GLU A 264 14.50 -9.52 -5.82
CA GLU A 264 14.98 -10.09 -4.56
C GLU A 264 13.80 -10.61 -3.76
N SER A 265 12.72 -9.82 -3.65
CA SER A 265 11.53 -10.18 -2.86
C SER A 265 10.76 -11.39 -3.37
N ILE A 266 10.84 -11.67 -4.68
CA ILE A 266 10.07 -12.75 -5.32
C ILE A 266 10.89 -14.01 -5.58
N ASP A 267 12.15 -13.84 -5.98
CA ASP A 267 13.02 -14.92 -6.44
C ASP A 267 14.47 -14.58 -6.07
N PRO A 268 14.86 -14.83 -4.81
CA PRO A 268 16.17 -14.44 -4.32
C PRO A 268 17.31 -15.14 -5.06
N GLU A 269 17.10 -16.37 -5.51
CA GLU A 269 18.09 -17.14 -6.26
C GLU A 269 18.32 -16.51 -7.64
N PHE A 270 17.24 -16.23 -8.38
CA PHE A 270 17.31 -15.55 -9.66
C PHE A 270 17.90 -14.14 -9.56
N TYR A 271 17.53 -13.39 -8.53
CA TYR A 271 18.12 -12.08 -8.23
C TYR A 271 19.64 -12.17 -8.04
N ASN A 272 20.12 -13.15 -7.24
CA ASN A 272 21.55 -13.33 -7.01
C ASN A 272 22.29 -13.71 -8.30
N SER A 273 21.69 -14.54 -9.16
CA SER A 273 22.26 -14.85 -10.48
C SER A 273 22.40 -13.61 -11.35
N ILE A 274 21.39 -12.73 -11.36
CA ILE A 274 21.47 -11.46 -12.11
C ILE A 274 22.52 -10.51 -11.52
N MET A 275 22.57 -10.39 -10.19
CA MET A 275 23.59 -9.58 -9.52
C MET A 275 25.00 -10.10 -9.82
N TRP A 276 25.18 -11.42 -9.87
CA TRP A 276 26.46 -12.02 -10.26
C TRP A 276 26.85 -11.64 -11.69
N VAL A 277 25.92 -11.73 -12.65
CA VAL A 277 26.13 -11.27 -14.04
C VAL A 277 26.48 -9.78 -14.09
N LYS A 278 25.86 -8.96 -13.23
CA LYS A 278 26.13 -7.53 -13.16
C LYS A 278 27.55 -7.23 -12.64
N GLU A 279 27.97 -7.91 -11.60
CA GLU A 279 29.20 -7.61 -10.84
C GLU A 279 30.47 -8.26 -11.41
N ASN A 280 30.36 -9.27 -12.28
CA ASN A 280 31.49 -10.02 -12.82
C ASN A 280 31.67 -9.76 -14.32
N ASN A 281 32.90 -9.92 -14.81
CA ASN A 281 33.20 -9.88 -16.24
C ASN A 281 32.89 -11.25 -16.87
N LEU A 282 31.96 -11.28 -17.81
CA LEU A 282 31.48 -12.54 -18.41
C LEU A 282 32.55 -13.26 -19.25
N GLU A 283 33.39 -12.50 -19.96
CA GLU A 283 34.47 -13.04 -20.81
C GLU A 283 35.56 -13.69 -19.95
N GLU A 284 35.98 -13.02 -18.88
CA GLU A 284 37.00 -13.55 -17.95
C GLU A 284 36.52 -14.81 -17.23
N CYS A 285 35.21 -14.92 -16.97
CA CYS A 285 34.61 -16.08 -16.33
C CYS A 285 34.31 -17.23 -17.31
N GLY A 286 34.43 -17.01 -18.62
CA GLY A 286 34.09 -18.00 -19.65
C GLY A 286 32.60 -18.37 -19.67
N VAL A 287 31.72 -17.42 -19.32
CA VAL A 287 30.27 -17.63 -19.30
C VAL A 287 29.66 -17.05 -20.56
N GLU A 288 29.08 -17.92 -21.39
CA GLU A 288 28.34 -17.52 -22.58
C GLU A 288 26.83 -17.48 -22.27
N LEU A 289 26.25 -16.28 -22.32
CA LEU A 289 24.81 -16.07 -22.21
C LEU A 289 24.29 -15.48 -23.51
N TYR A 290 23.03 -15.75 -23.83
CA TYR A 290 22.34 -15.21 -25.00
C TYR A 290 21.05 -14.51 -24.54
N PHE A 291 20.47 -13.66 -25.39
CA PHE A 291 19.19 -12.98 -25.12
C PHE A 291 17.99 -13.92 -25.29
N ALA A 292 18.04 -15.10 -24.68
CA ALA A 292 16.98 -16.09 -24.64
C ALA A 292 16.91 -16.78 -23.27
N GLN A 293 15.72 -17.22 -22.87
CA GLN A 293 15.50 -17.94 -21.62
C GLN A 293 14.52 -19.09 -21.80
N ASP A 294 14.82 -20.20 -21.14
CA ASP A 294 13.92 -21.34 -21.09
C ASP A 294 12.92 -21.20 -19.94
N MET A 295 11.69 -21.59 -20.21
CA MET A 295 10.63 -21.70 -19.21
C MET A 295 10.01 -23.09 -19.29
N GLU A 296 9.84 -23.71 -18.13
CA GLU A 296 9.12 -24.98 -18.00
C GLU A 296 7.73 -24.73 -17.41
N ILE A 297 6.69 -25.11 -18.14
CA ILE A 297 5.30 -25.10 -17.66
C ILE A 297 4.72 -26.49 -17.88
N LEU A 298 4.25 -27.14 -16.80
CA LEU A 298 3.65 -28.48 -16.85
C LEU A 298 4.54 -29.54 -17.55
N GLY A 299 5.86 -29.47 -17.32
CA GLY A 299 6.83 -30.40 -17.91
C GLY A 299 7.22 -30.11 -19.35
N LYS A 300 6.63 -29.08 -19.99
CA LYS A 300 7.00 -28.64 -21.33
C LYS A 300 7.97 -27.46 -21.22
N VAL A 301 9.17 -27.64 -21.75
CA VAL A 301 10.17 -26.57 -21.90
C VAL A 301 9.90 -25.79 -23.18
N SER A 302 9.90 -24.47 -23.07
CA SER A 302 9.83 -23.54 -24.20
C SER A 302 10.86 -22.45 -24.04
N THR A 303 11.61 -22.18 -25.11
CA THR A 303 12.57 -21.08 -25.18
C THR A 303 11.86 -19.79 -25.59
N HIS A 304 12.15 -18.70 -24.89
CA HIS A 304 11.61 -17.37 -25.15
C HIS A 304 12.74 -16.38 -25.43
N GLN A 305 12.69 -15.71 -26.57
CA GLN A 305 13.66 -14.67 -26.92
C GLN A 305 13.33 -13.37 -26.18
N LEU A 306 14.34 -12.76 -25.54
CA LEU A 306 14.18 -11.52 -24.79
C LEU A 306 14.07 -10.29 -25.71
N LYS A 307 14.59 -10.39 -26.94
CA LYS A 307 14.54 -9.40 -28.01
C LYS A 307 14.54 -10.12 -29.37
N ASP A 308 14.34 -9.36 -30.45
CA ASP A 308 14.40 -9.87 -31.81
C ASP A 308 15.76 -10.51 -32.09
N ASP A 309 15.76 -11.76 -32.58
CA ASP A 309 16.96 -12.57 -32.85
C ASP A 309 17.85 -12.85 -31.62
N GLY A 310 17.27 -12.76 -30.41
CA GLY A 310 18.01 -12.86 -29.16
C GLY A 310 18.68 -14.21 -28.88
N GLU A 311 18.23 -15.29 -29.52
CA GLU A 311 18.89 -16.61 -29.45
C GLU A 311 20.30 -16.60 -30.06
N ASN A 312 20.57 -15.70 -31.02
CA ASN A 312 21.84 -15.61 -31.73
C ASN A 312 22.73 -14.46 -31.23
N GLU A 313 22.22 -13.61 -30.34
CA GLU A 313 22.95 -12.47 -29.80
C GLU A 313 23.61 -12.83 -28.46
N LEU A 314 24.94 -12.82 -28.43
CA LEU A 314 25.73 -13.07 -27.22
C LEU A 314 25.66 -11.86 -26.28
N VAL A 315 25.54 -12.13 -24.98
CA VAL A 315 25.65 -11.13 -23.93
C VAL A 315 27.14 -10.84 -23.68
N THR A 316 27.50 -9.56 -23.81
CA THR A 316 28.84 -9.00 -23.63
C THR A 316 28.81 -7.95 -22.52
N GLU A 317 29.98 -7.47 -22.09
CA GLU A 317 30.06 -6.37 -21.13
C GLU A 317 29.38 -5.08 -21.61
N GLU A 318 29.30 -4.87 -22.93
CA GLU A 318 28.67 -3.69 -23.52
C GLU A 318 27.13 -3.74 -23.50
N ASN A 319 26.54 -4.94 -23.65
CA ASN A 319 25.08 -5.10 -23.72
C ASN A 319 24.47 -5.78 -22.46
N LYS A 320 25.28 -6.12 -21.44
CA LYS A 320 24.80 -6.81 -20.23
C LYS A 320 23.70 -6.07 -19.47
N GLU A 321 23.72 -4.75 -19.44
CA GLU A 321 22.67 -3.96 -18.75
C GLU A 321 21.32 -4.07 -19.49
N GLU A 322 21.33 -4.16 -20.83
CA GLU A 322 20.13 -4.44 -21.63
C GLU A 322 19.60 -5.84 -21.31
N TYR A 323 20.48 -6.84 -21.29
CA TYR A 323 20.14 -8.21 -20.93
C TYR A 323 19.49 -8.29 -19.54
N ILE A 324 20.11 -7.65 -18.53
CA ILE A 324 19.59 -7.60 -17.16
C ILE A 324 18.19 -6.96 -17.11
N SER A 325 17.99 -5.86 -17.83
CA SER A 325 16.70 -5.16 -17.90
C SER A 325 15.61 -6.06 -18.51
N LEU A 326 15.88 -6.66 -19.68
CA LEU A 326 14.94 -7.55 -20.36
C LEU A 326 14.65 -8.82 -19.57
N LEU A 327 15.66 -9.40 -18.94
CA LEU A 327 15.52 -10.58 -18.11
C LEU A 327 14.69 -10.30 -16.85
N THR A 328 14.85 -9.11 -16.27
CA THR A 328 14.03 -8.64 -15.14
C THR A 328 12.57 -8.51 -15.55
N ASP A 329 12.30 -7.83 -16.67
CA ASP A 329 10.93 -7.67 -17.18
C ASP A 329 10.28 -9.02 -17.48
N TRP A 330 11.01 -9.90 -18.18
CA TRP A 330 10.56 -11.24 -18.50
C TRP A 330 10.21 -12.05 -17.25
N ARG A 331 11.02 -11.99 -16.18
CA ARG A 331 10.74 -12.75 -14.94
C ARG A 331 9.44 -12.32 -14.26
N PHE A 332 9.03 -11.06 -14.39
CA PHE A 332 7.77 -10.55 -13.84
C PHE A 332 6.56 -10.79 -14.74
N THR A 333 6.75 -10.97 -16.05
CA THR A 333 5.62 -11.16 -16.98
C THR A 333 5.40 -12.61 -17.37
N ARG A 334 6.45 -13.44 -17.39
CA ARG A 334 6.43 -14.79 -17.99
C ARG A 334 5.26 -15.66 -17.53
N GLY A 335 4.44 -16.08 -18.48
CA GLY A 335 3.37 -17.06 -18.29
C GLY A 335 2.22 -16.59 -17.40
N VAL A 336 2.18 -15.29 -17.07
CA VAL A 336 1.16 -14.69 -16.19
C VAL A 336 0.44 -13.50 -16.84
N GLU A 337 0.72 -13.22 -18.13
CA GLU A 337 0.22 -12.05 -18.84
C GLU A 337 -1.31 -12.03 -18.97
N GLU A 338 -1.91 -13.15 -19.40
CA GLU A 338 -3.36 -13.25 -19.60
C GLU A 338 -4.11 -13.20 -18.25
N GLN A 339 -3.56 -13.84 -17.24
CA GLN A 339 -4.06 -13.87 -15.88
C GLN A 339 -4.01 -12.47 -15.25
N THR A 340 -2.88 -11.79 -15.38
CA THR A 340 -2.70 -10.41 -14.91
C THR A 340 -3.69 -9.49 -15.60
N LYS A 341 -3.84 -9.61 -16.92
CA LYS A 341 -4.81 -8.83 -17.69
C LYS A 341 -6.24 -9.10 -17.23
N ALA A 342 -6.65 -10.36 -17.09
CA ALA A 342 -7.98 -10.73 -16.64
C ALA A 342 -8.29 -10.17 -15.23
N PHE A 343 -7.30 -10.21 -14.32
CA PHE A 343 -7.40 -9.57 -13.01
C PHE A 343 -7.58 -8.06 -13.12
N LEU A 344 -6.73 -7.38 -13.89
CA LEU A 344 -6.80 -5.91 -14.06
C LEU A 344 -8.11 -5.48 -14.74
N ASP A 345 -8.59 -6.22 -15.72
CA ASP A 345 -9.88 -5.99 -16.38
C ASP A 345 -11.02 -6.09 -15.36
N GLY A 346 -11.05 -7.18 -14.57
CA GLY A 346 -12.04 -7.37 -13.51
C GLY A 346 -11.99 -6.29 -12.44
N PHE A 347 -10.79 -5.82 -12.08
CA PHE A 347 -10.59 -4.73 -11.14
C PHE A 347 -11.15 -3.41 -11.72
N ASN A 348 -10.71 -3.05 -12.93
CA ASN A 348 -11.02 -1.79 -13.59
C ASN A 348 -12.52 -1.61 -13.90
N GLU A 349 -13.24 -2.72 -14.09
CA GLU A 349 -14.70 -2.72 -14.23
C GLU A 349 -15.43 -2.15 -12.99
N VAL A 350 -14.89 -2.37 -11.79
CA VAL A 350 -15.49 -1.93 -10.52
C VAL A 350 -14.84 -0.64 -10.04
N VAL A 351 -13.51 -0.58 -9.96
CA VAL A 351 -12.75 0.61 -9.57
C VAL A 351 -11.78 0.96 -10.71
N PRO A 352 -11.98 2.09 -11.40
CA PRO A 352 -11.04 2.51 -12.43
C PRO A 352 -9.61 2.63 -11.88
N LEU A 353 -8.63 2.00 -12.54
CA LEU A 353 -7.23 2.03 -12.09
C LEU A 353 -6.67 3.46 -11.99
N GLU A 354 -7.17 4.38 -12.82
CA GLU A 354 -6.85 5.81 -12.80
C GLU A 354 -7.10 6.48 -11.43
N TRP A 355 -8.04 5.95 -10.63
CA TRP A 355 -8.30 6.49 -9.29
C TRP A 355 -7.16 6.19 -8.31
N LEU A 356 -6.27 5.26 -8.64
CA LEU A 356 -5.13 4.87 -7.83
C LEU A 356 -3.84 5.62 -8.15
N ARG A 357 -3.83 6.50 -9.18
CA ARG A 357 -2.63 7.18 -9.70
C ARG A 357 -1.78 7.96 -8.69
N TYR A 358 -2.34 8.31 -7.53
CA TYR A 358 -1.61 9.04 -6.50
C TYR A 358 -0.92 8.14 -5.48
N PHE A 359 -1.29 6.86 -5.43
CA PHE A 359 -0.76 5.90 -4.49
C PHE A 359 0.53 5.27 -5.03
N ASP A 360 1.43 4.93 -4.12
CA ASP A 360 2.47 3.94 -4.38
C ASP A 360 2.01 2.53 -3.97
N GLU A 361 2.84 1.54 -4.29
CA GLU A 361 2.58 0.13 -4.04
C GLU A 361 2.48 -0.22 -2.55
N LYS A 362 3.19 0.52 -1.67
CA LYS A 362 3.15 0.33 -0.21
C LYS A 362 1.84 0.89 0.35
N GLU A 363 1.41 2.04 -0.15
CA GLU A 363 0.14 2.66 0.21
C GLU A 363 -1.06 1.84 -0.31
N LEU A 364 -0.96 1.27 -1.51
CA LEU A 364 -2.00 0.40 -2.06
C LEU A 364 -2.11 -0.91 -1.24
N GLU A 365 -0.99 -1.48 -0.81
CA GLU A 365 -1.01 -2.60 0.13
C GLU A 365 -1.72 -2.21 1.44
N LEU A 366 -1.38 -1.05 2.01
CA LEU A 366 -2.02 -0.52 3.22
C LEU A 366 -3.53 -0.38 3.05
N MET A 367 -3.98 0.15 1.92
CA MET A 367 -5.39 0.32 1.60
C MET A 367 -6.18 -1.00 1.64
N LEU A 368 -5.56 -2.09 1.19
CA LEU A 368 -6.17 -3.42 1.12
C LEU A 368 -6.02 -4.21 2.42
N CYS A 369 -4.85 -4.16 3.05
CA CYS A 369 -4.54 -4.99 4.21
C CYS A 369 -4.96 -4.32 5.53
N GLY A 370 -4.97 -2.98 5.59
CA GLY A 370 -5.17 -2.18 6.79
C GLY A 370 -3.91 -2.03 7.64
N MET A 371 -3.86 -0.95 8.41
CA MET A 371 -2.84 -0.68 9.44
C MET A 371 -3.12 -1.48 10.71
N GLN A 372 -2.04 -1.79 11.42
CA GLN A 372 -2.04 -2.39 12.76
C GLN A 372 -1.20 -1.52 13.67
N GLU A 373 -1.57 -1.42 14.95
CA GLU A 373 -0.69 -0.78 15.93
C GLU A 373 0.58 -1.63 16.10
N ILE A 374 1.74 -1.02 15.91
CA ILE A 374 3.03 -1.70 16.09
C ILE A 374 3.45 -1.65 17.55
N ASP A 375 3.50 -2.82 18.19
CA ASP A 375 4.09 -2.98 19.52
C ASP A 375 5.63 -2.85 19.44
N LEU A 376 6.12 -1.67 19.83
CA LEU A 376 7.56 -1.38 19.87
C LEU A 376 8.32 -2.29 20.82
N SER A 377 7.70 -2.74 21.91
CA SER A 377 8.35 -3.60 22.90
C SER A 377 8.58 -4.98 22.30
N ASP A 378 7.58 -5.51 21.59
CA ASP A 378 7.70 -6.79 20.87
C ASP A 378 8.73 -6.71 19.74
N TRP A 379 8.71 -5.62 18.95
CA TRP A 379 9.68 -5.40 17.88
C TRP A 379 11.11 -5.35 18.40
N GLN A 380 11.36 -4.54 19.43
CA GLN A 380 12.69 -4.40 20.00
C GLN A 380 13.17 -5.70 20.67
N LYS A 381 12.28 -6.43 21.35
CA LYS A 381 12.59 -7.72 22.00
C LYS A 381 13.00 -8.79 21.01
N ASN A 382 12.40 -8.82 19.82
CA ASN A 382 12.64 -9.85 18.81
C ASN A 382 13.63 -9.43 17.72
N THR A 383 14.26 -8.26 17.84
CA THR A 383 15.29 -7.84 16.89
C THR A 383 16.63 -8.48 17.20
N ILE A 384 17.28 -9.03 16.17
CA ILE A 384 18.65 -9.54 16.23
C ILE A 384 19.62 -8.56 15.57
N TYR A 385 20.90 -8.63 15.96
CA TYR A 385 21.93 -7.71 15.48
C TYR A 385 23.11 -8.48 14.90
N ARG A 386 23.64 -7.99 13.78
CA ARG A 386 24.89 -8.47 13.16
C ARG A 386 25.87 -7.31 13.08
N HIS A 387 27.12 -7.54 13.49
CA HIS A 387 28.17 -6.50 13.57
C HIS A 387 27.78 -5.25 14.39
N TYR A 388 26.67 -5.35 15.12
CA TYR A 388 26.13 -4.43 16.10
C TYR A 388 25.73 -5.22 17.33
N THR A 389 25.51 -4.50 18.43
CA THR A 389 24.89 -5.04 19.64
C THR A 389 23.78 -4.10 20.07
N LYS A 390 22.91 -4.55 20.99
CA LYS A 390 21.90 -3.70 21.62
C LYS A 390 22.47 -2.43 22.29
N ASN A 391 23.76 -2.42 22.61
CA ASN A 391 24.46 -1.30 23.27
C ASN A 391 25.18 -0.37 22.27
N SER A 392 25.15 -0.67 20.98
CA SER A 392 25.80 0.15 19.96
C SER A 392 25.06 1.49 19.81
N LYS A 393 25.82 2.59 19.63
CA LYS A 393 25.27 3.95 19.54
C LYS A 393 24.16 4.06 18.49
N GLN A 394 24.39 3.53 17.28
CA GLN A 394 23.43 3.57 16.18
C GLN A 394 22.17 2.76 16.47
N ILE A 395 22.24 1.70 17.27
CA ILE A 395 21.07 0.91 17.66
C ILE A 395 20.21 1.67 18.69
N HIS A 396 20.84 2.36 19.65
CA HIS A 396 20.11 3.26 20.55
C HIS A 396 19.43 4.39 19.78
N TRP A 397 20.14 5.00 18.83
CA TRP A 397 19.58 6.04 17.96
C TRP A 397 18.44 5.52 17.08
N PHE A 398 18.58 4.34 16.48
CA PHE A 398 17.53 3.70 15.69
C PHE A 398 16.24 3.57 16.50
N TRP A 399 16.30 2.95 17.70
CA TRP A 399 15.11 2.78 18.53
C TRP A 399 14.55 4.09 19.07
N GLN A 400 15.41 5.09 19.30
CA GLN A 400 14.96 6.44 19.64
C GLN A 400 14.14 7.05 18.49
N VAL A 401 14.64 7.00 17.26
CA VAL A 401 13.92 7.52 16.09
C VAL A 401 12.62 6.75 15.87
N VAL A 402 12.62 5.42 15.95
CA VAL A 402 11.41 4.58 15.79
C VAL A 402 10.35 4.88 16.87
N LYS A 403 10.77 5.20 18.10
CA LYS A 403 9.86 5.62 19.17
C LYS A 403 9.20 6.96 18.88
N GLU A 404 9.93 7.89 18.27
CA GLU A 404 9.44 9.21 17.88
C GLU A 404 8.57 9.18 16.61
N MET A 405 8.68 8.14 15.77
CA MET A 405 7.79 7.92 14.63
C MET A 405 6.34 7.69 15.06
N ASP A 406 5.40 8.22 14.28
CA ASP A 406 3.99 7.82 14.32
C ASP A 406 3.81 6.39 13.77
N ASN A 407 2.63 5.81 13.98
CA ASN A 407 2.38 4.42 13.56
C ASN A 407 2.46 4.22 12.03
N GLU A 408 2.14 5.25 11.25
CA GLU A 408 2.25 5.21 9.78
C GLU A 408 3.70 5.05 9.33
N LYS A 409 4.62 5.87 9.87
CA LYS A 409 6.06 5.75 9.57
C LYS A 409 6.64 4.44 10.08
N ARG A 410 6.17 3.92 11.22
CA ARG A 410 6.58 2.59 11.72
C ARG A 410 6.18 1.47 10.75
N ILE A 411 4.98 1.54 10.18
CA ILE A 411 4.53 0.56 9.17
C ILE A 411 5.31 0.72 7.87
N ARG A 412 5.60 1.95 7.43
CA ARG A 412 6.47 2.17 6.25
C ARG A 412 7.87 1.58 6.45
N LEU A 413 8.44 1.73 7.65
CA LEU A 413 9.71 1.08 8.01
C LEU A 413 9.59 -0.44 8.01
N LEU A 414 8.48 -1.00 8.51
CA LEU A 414 8.21 -2.43 8.44
C LEU A 414 8.18 -2.91 6.98
N GLN A 415 7.37 -2.26 6.13
CA GLN A 415 7.29 -2.56 4.69
C GLN A 415 8.66 -2.45 4.00
N PHE A 416 9.45 -1.43 4.35
CA PHE A 416 10.79 -1.25 3.80
C PHE A 416 11.69 -2.46 4.09
N VAL A 417 11.62 -3.02 5.32
CA VAL A 417 12.52 -4.10 5.74
C VAL A 417 11.98 -5.50 5.45
N THR A 418 10.67 -5.71 5.45
CA THR A 418 10.03 -7.03 5.31
C THR A 418 9.26 -7.22 4.01
N GLY A 419 9.02 -6.13 3.25
CA GLY A 419 8.25 -6.16 2.01
C GLY A 419 6.73 -6.28 2.19
N THR A 420 6.22 -6.12 3.41
CA THR A 420 4.79 -6.25 3.72
C THR A 420 4.40 -5.41 4.95
N CYS A 421 3.20 -4.84 4.96
CA CYS A 421 2.65 -4.14 6.14
C CYS A 421 2.05 -5.09 7.19
N ARG A 422 1.98 -6.40 6.89
CA ARG A 422 1.35 -7.41 7.75
C ARG A 422 2.35 -8.03 8.72
N LEU A 423 1.92 -8.18 9.97
CA LEU A 423 2.61 -8.98 10.98
C LEU A 423 1.93 -10.35 11.15
N PRO A 424 2.70 -11.42 11.43
CA PRO A 424 2.17 -12.72 11.85
C PRO A 424 1.36 -12.62 13.15
N VAL A 425 0.56 -13.66 13.41
CA VAL A 425 -0.31 -13.67 14.60
C VAL A 425 0.48 -13.60 15.90
N GLY A 426 1.62 -14.29 16.01
CA GLY A 426 2.52 -14.19 17.16
C GLY A 426 3.47 -12.99 17.16
N GLY A 427 3.23 -11.99 16.31
CA GLY A 427 4.03 -10.75 16.28
C GLY A 427 5.42 -10.92 15.67
N PHE A 428 6.37 -10.10 16.12
CA PHE A 428 7.74 -10.05 15.57
C PHE A 428 8.56 -11.32 15.84
N ALA A 429 8.15 -12.13 16.82
CA ALA A 429 8.78 -13.41 17.14
C ALA A 429 8.61 -14.46 16.02
N GLU A 430 7.52 -14.37 15.27
CA GLU A 430 7.11 -15.34 14.24
C GLU A 430 7.32 -14.82 12.81
N LEU A 431 8.11 -13.75 12.63
CA LEU A 431 8.43 -13.24 11.30
C LEU A 431 9.00 -14.35 10.40
N ILE A 432 8.54 -14.33 9.15
CA ILE A 432 8.92 -15.29 8.11
C ILE A 432 9.71 -14.56 7.04
N GLY A 433 10.76 -15.21 6.54
CA GLY A 433 11.52 -14.83 5.35
C GLY A 433 11.47 -15.95 4.32
N SER A 434 12.24 -15.83 3.24
CA SER A 434 12.22 -16.79 2.12
C SER A 434 12.56 -18.23 2.55
N ASN A 435 13.43 -18.36 3.56
CA ASN A 435 13.93 -19.65 4.07
C ASN A 435 13.16 -20.17 5.31
N GLY A 436 12.03 -19.55 5.67
CA GLY A 436 11.23 -19.91 6.85
C GLY A 436 11.35 -18.88 7.99
N PRO A 437 11.25 -19.30 9.27
CA PRO A 437 11.30 -18.37 10.41
C PRO A 437 12.56 -17.51 10.41
N GLN A 438 12.38 -16.19 10.33
CA GLN A 438 13.44 -15.21 10.13
C GLN A 438 13.07 -13.91 10.83
N LYS A 439 13.73 -13.65 11.97
CA LYS A 439 13.50 -12.44 12.77
C LYS A 439 14.00 -11.18 12.07
N PHE A 440 13.46 -10.04 12.49
CA PHE A 440 13.96 -8.72 12.12
C PHE A 440 15.42 -8.56 12.53
N CYS A 441 16.27 -8.15 11.59
CA CYS A 441 17.72 -8.08 11.77
C CYS A 441 18.25 -6.68 11.40
N ILE A 442 19.14 -6.12 12.22
CA ILE A 442 19.91 -4.92 11.86
C ILE A 442 21.38 -5.31 11.73
N ASP A 443 21.98 -5.05 10.57
CA ASP A 443 23.38 -5.35 10.27
C ASP A 443 24.18 -4.05 10.06
N LYS A 444 25.45 -4.03 10.48
CA LYS A 444 26.35 -2.90 10.23
C LYS A 444 27.01 -3.07 8.86
N VAL A 445 26.48 -2.39 7.85
CA VAL A 445 26.98 -2.47 6.47
C VAL A 445 27.13 -1.08 5.87
N GLY A 446 28.19 -0.88 5.09
CA GLY A 446 28.40 0.33 4.30
C GLY A 446 29.15 1.47 5.01
N LYS A 447 29.13 2.64 4.37
CA LYS A 447 29.79 3.87 4.81
C LYS A 447 28.76 4.89 5.29
N GLU A 448 29.17 5.84 6.12
CA GLU A 448 28.30 6.90 6.66
C GLU A 448 27.62 7.78 5.60
N THR A 449 28.13 7.79 4.35
CA THR A 449 27.52 8.51 3.23
C THR A 449 26.35 7.75 2.61
N TRP A 450 26.32 6.42 2.78
CA TRP A 450 25.33 5.54 2.18
C TRP A 450 23.97 5.69 2.87
N LEU A 451 22.91 5.42 2.12
CA LEU A 451 21.56 5.25 2.68
C LEU A 451 21.43 3.85 3.30
N PRO A 452 20.53 3.67 4.28
CA PRO A 452 20.15 2.35 4.74
C PRO A 452 19.52 1.56 3.60
N ARG A 453 19.74 0.25 3.58
CA ARG A 453 19.17 -0.65 2.57
C ARG A 453 18.46 -1.81 3.24
N SER A 454 17.52 -2.43 2.55
CA SER A 454 16.82 -3.60 3.06
C SER A 454 17.06 -4.83 2.20
N HIS A 455 16.91 -5.98 2.84
CA HIS A 455 16.80 -7.28 2.20
C HIS A 455 15.55 -7.96 2.74
N THR A 456 14.44 -7.83 2.01
CA THR A 456 13.10 -8.22 2.49
C THR A 456 12.97 -9.72 2.76
N CYS A 457 13.66 -10.54 1.97
CA CYS A 457 13.73 -11.99 2.14
C CYS A 457 14.30 -12.43 3.48
N PHE A 458 15.15 -11.59 4.07
CA PHE A 458 15.84 -11.86 5.32
C PHE A 458 15.36 -10.99 6.48
N ASN A 459 14.32 -10.16 6.25
CA ASN A 459 13.84 -9.16 7.20
C ASN A 459 15.00 -8.32 7.77
N ARG A 460 15.96 -7.95 6.92
CA ARG A 460 17.24 -7.34 7.33
C ARG A 460 17.37 -5.91 6.84
N LEU A 461 17.74 -5.02 7.76
CA LEU A 461 18.14 -3.65 7.53
C LEU A 461 19.66 -3.52 7.61
N ASP A 462 20.28 -3.16 6.50
CA ASP A 462 21.65 -2.70 6.45
C ASP A 462 21.69 -1.25 6.94
N LEU A 463 22.20 -1.05 8.15
CA LEU A 463 22.29 0.26 8.79
C LEU A 463 23.75 0.73 8.82
N PRO A 464 24.11 1.78 8.06
CA PRO A 464 25.47 2.31 8.10
C PRO A 464 25.84 2.89 9.48
N PRO A 465 27.15 2.88 9.83
CA PRO A 465 27.62 3.43 11.09
C PRO A 465 27.69 4.95 11.09
N TYR A 466 26.52 5.60 11.03
CA TYR A 466 26.37 7.05 11.09
C TYR A 466 27.03 7.66 12.32
N ARG A 467 27.40 8.94 12.23
CA ARG A 467 28.15 9.67 13.26
C ARG A 467 27.27 10.39 14.28
N SER A 468 26.00 10.66 13.94
CA SER A 468 25.05 11.32 14.83
C SER A 468 23.63 10.77 14.71
N LEU A 469 22.79 11.09 15.71
CA LEU A 469 21.36 10.76 15.72
C LEU A 469 20.63 11.44 14.57
N GLU A 470 20.97 12.70 14.29
CA GLU A 470 20.37 13.52 13.25
C GLU A 470 20.66 12.94 11.86
N GLN A 471 21.90 12.52 11.61
CA GLN A 471 22.28 11.87 10.35
C GLN A 471 21.52 10.56 10.16
N LEU A 472 21.42 9.74 11.21
CA LEU A 472 20.66 8.48 11.15
C LEU A 472 19.18 8.76 10.88
N ARG A 473 18.59 9.73 11.58
CA ARG A 473 17.18 10.12 11.42
C ARG A 473 16.89 10.54 9.99
N GLU A 474 17.67 11.47 9.45
CA GLU A 474 17.50 12.00 8.09
C GLU A 474 17.61 10.88 7.05
N LYS A 475 18.69 10.09 7.11
CA LYS A 475 18.95 9.01 6.16
C LYS A 475 17.91 7.88 6.24
N LEU A 476 17.44 7.54 7.44
CA LEU A 476 16.42 6.53 7.65
C LEU A 476 15.05 6.99 7.15
N LEU A 477 14.63 8.21 7.49
CA LEU A 477 13.36 8.78 7.02
C LEU A 477 13.33 8.91 5.51
N PHE A 478 14.43 9.39 4.92
CA PHE A 478 14.58 9.46 3.47
C PHE A 478 14.42 8.08 2.82
N ALA A 479 15.11 7.05 3.33
CA ALA A 479 15.06 5.71 2.75
C ALA A 479 13.68 5.02 2.85
N ILE A 480 12.87 5.32 3.87
CA ILE A 480 11.52 4.74 4.00
C ILE A 480 10.45 5.51 3.22
N GLU A 481 10.67 6.80 2.96
CA GLU A 481 9.76 7.66 2.19
C GLU A 481 10.02 7.60 0.69
N GLU A 482 11.26 7.41 0.26
CA GLU A 482 11.61 7.16 -1.14
C GLU A 482 11.15 5.75 -1.56
N THR A 483 10.31 5.68 -2.58
CA THR A 483 9.67 4.45 -3.08
C THR A 483 10.37 3.87 -4.31
N GLU A 484 11.25 4.65 -4.93
CA GLU A 484 12.08 4.21 -6.05
C GLU A 484 13.49 3.93 -5.51
N GLY A 485 13.89 2.65 -5.55
CA GLY A 485 15.23 2.26 -5.15
C GLY A 485 16.25 2.99 -6.01
N PHE A 486 17.16 3.74 -5.39
CA PHE A 486 18.30 4.29 -6.11
C PHE A 486 19.14 3.14 -6.66
N GLY A 487 19.26 3.10 -8.00
CA GLY A 487 20.48 2.61 -8.61
C GLY A 487 21.63 3.44 -8.05
N GLN A 488 22.56 2.77 -7.38
CA GLN A 488 23.81 3.39 -6.98
C GLN A 488 24.58 3.70 -8.27
N GLU A 489 24.94 4.98 -8.47
CA GLU A 489 26.26 5.28 -9.01
C GLU A 489 27.34 4.75 -8.06
#